data_AF-A0A5C6DKJ8-F1
#
_entry.id   AF-A0A5C6DKJ8-F1
#
_cell.length_a   1.000
_cell.length_b   1.000
_cell.length_c   1.000
_cell.angle_alpha   90.00
_cell.angle_beta   90.00
_cell.angle_gamma   90.00
#
_symmetry.space_group_name_H-M   'P 1'
#
loop_
_entity.id
_entity.type
_entity.pdbx_description
1 polymer ?
#
loop_
_entity_poly.entity_id
_entity_poly.type
_entity_poly.pdbx_seq_one_letter_code
_entity_poly.pdbx_strand_id
1 'polypeptide(L)'
;MGTRRNEAWRNPGRVPTQNQNHEVSIGGDGRPVIGKVIVPKTDARYHWGTNLIMTDSSKFDYPDGVEEMTPEEKENWYAEWVKTDEGIAFTTKQQQIYAVVVGDDGAFRADDVPAGDYVLTLSINATMPHGQCRIGESLGTAVHYFTIPEMPSGRSDEPLDVGHVTLELRRFVNVGDTAPSLQATTLSGDAIKLSDFAGKYALLDFWATWCGPYLAEMPNLRKAQEQYKDDERLVIE
;
A
#
# COMPACT_ATOMS: atom_id res chain seq x y z
N MET A 1 21.95 15.12 25.08
CA MET A 1 21.45 13.82 24.57
C MET A 1 20.10 13.55 25.20
N GLY A 2 19.02 13.84 24.49
CA GLY A 2 17.66 13.62 24.96
C GLY A 2 16.97 12.61 24.06
N THR A 3 16.74 11.40 24.57
CA THR A 3 15.94 10.37 23.90
C THR A 3 14.47 10.73 24.01
N ARG A 4 13.86 11.19 22.91
CA ARG A 4 12.40 11.31 22.82
C ARG A 4 11.83 9.91 22.59
N ARG A 5 11.08 9.40 23.57
CA ARG A 5 10.25 8.19 23.42
C ARG A 5 8.94 8.62 22.76
N ASN A 6 8.55 7.93 21.69
CA ASN A 6 7.23 8.11 21.09
C ASN A 6 6.22 7.32 21.93
N GLU A 7 5.41 8.03 22.69
CA GLU A 7 4.23 7.47 23.36
C GLU A 7 3.13 7.28 22.30
N ALA A 8 2.76 6.03 22.05
CA ALA A 8 1.62 5.71 21.20
C ALA A 8 0.33 6.15 21.90
N TRP A 9 -0.29 7.23 21.42
CA TRP A 9 -1.56 7.72 21.95
C TRP A 9 -2.71 6.82 21.45
N ARG A 10 -3.24 5.95 22.32
CA ARG A 10 -4.62 5.45 22.18
C ARG A 10 -5.56 6.42 22.90
N ASN A 11 -6.65 6.80 22.24
CA ASN A 11 -7.68 7.69 22.78
C ASN A 11 -8.22 7.12 24.10
N PRO A 12 -7.87 7.67 25.28
CA PRO A 12 -8.45 7.20 26.52
C PRO A 12 -9.87 7.73 26.52
N GLY A 13 -10.86 6.82 26.42
CA GLY A 13 -12.25 7.19 26.66
C GLY A 13 -12.35 8.04 27.94
N ARG A 14 -13.25 9.05 27.95
CA ARG A 14 -13.41 10.03 29.03
C ARG A 14 -13.21 9.37 30.40
N VAL A 15 -12.14 9.73 31.09
CA VAL A 15 -11.86 9.27 32.46
C VAL A 15 -12.77 10.08 33.40
N PRO A 16 -13.72 9.45 34.12
CA PRO A 16 -14.56 10.17 35.07
C PRO A 16 -13.72 10.64 36.26
N THR A 17 -13.96 11.88 36.71
CA THR A 17 -13.25 12.54 37.81
C THR A 17 -13.69 12.01 39.18
N GLN A 18 -13.43 10.73 39.46
CA GLN A 18 -13.47 10.20 40.83
C GLN A 18 -12.06 9.80 41.27
N ASN A 19 -11.77 10.09 42.53
CA ASN A 19 -10.48 9.95 43.19
C ASN A 19 -10.12 8.47 43.43
N GLN A 20 -9.98 7.71 42.35
CA GLN A 20 -9.58 6.30 42.33
C GLN A 20 -8.17 6.18 41.75
N ASN A 21 -7.31 5.41 42.42
CA ASN A 21 -6.02 5.02 41.86
C ASN A 21 -6.28 4.04 40.72
N HIS A 22 -5.88 4.42 39.51
CA HIS A 22 -5.88 3.54 38.35
C HIS A 22 -4.45 3.07 38.11
N GLU A 23 -4.25 1.76 38.13
CA GLU A 23 -3.01 1.15 37.69
C GLU A 23 -3.01 1.16 36.15
N VAL A 24 -2.16 2.01 35.57
CA VAL A 24 -1.98 2.10 34.13
C VAL A 24 -0.76 1.26 33.77
N SER A 25 -0.97 0.15 33.07
CA SER A 25 0.14 -0.58 32.44
C SER A 25 0.69 0.28 31.32
N ILE A 26 1.88 0.85 31.54
CA ILE A 26 2.61 1.63 30.55
C ILE A 26 3.47 0.68 29.72
N GLY A 27 3.06 0.47 28.48
CA GLY A 27 3.71 -0.39 27.48
C GLY A 27 2.78 -1.51 27.03
N GLY A 28 2.81 -1.86 25.75
CA GLY A 28 1.93 -2.88 25.21
C GLY A 28 2.52 -4.28 25.19
N ASP A 29 1.77 -5.15 24.51
CA ASP A 29 1.94 -6.60 24.49
C ASP A 29 2.74 -7.04 23.24
N GLY A 30 3.65 -6.18 22.81
CA GLY A 30 4.44 -6.36 21.60
C GLY A 30 5.92 -6.61 21.83
N ARG A 31 6.64 -6.66 20.72
CA ARG A 31 8.09 -6.51 20.68
C ARG A 31 8.51 -5.47 19.64
N PRO A 32 9.71 -4.89 19.77
CA PRO A 32 10.24 -4.06 18.71
C PRO A 32 10.53 -4.87 17.45
N VAL A 33 10.27 -4.29 16.29
CA VAL A 33 10.67 -4.82 14.99
C VAL A 33 11.69 -3.85 14.40
N ILE A 34 12.83 -4.38 13.97
CA ILE A 34 13.92 -3.61 13.37
C ILE A 34 14.34 -4.23 12.05
N GLY A 35 15.03 -3.45 11.24
CA GLY A 35 15.69 -3.93 10.05
C GLY A 35 16.33 -2.78 9.30
N LYS A 36 16.74 -3.04 8.06
CA LYS A 36 17.33 -2.02 7.20
C LYS A 36 16.72 -2.05 5.81
N VAL A 37 16.25 -0.89 5.36
CA VAL A 37 15.82 -0.72 3.97
C VAL A 37 17.00 -0.38 3.09
N ILE A 38 17.11 -1.08 1.97
CA ILE A 38 18.10 -0.83 0.93
C ILE A 38 17.42 -0.08 -0.19
N VAL A 39 17.78 1.18 -0.37
CA VAL A 39 17.34 1.99 -1.51
C VAL A 39 18.33 1.74 -2.64
N PRO A 40 17.90 1.19 -3.80
CA PRO A 40 18.78 1.10 -4.97
C PRO A 40 19.29 2.48 -5.38
N LYS A 41 20.46 2.54 -5.99
CA LYS A 41 21.07 3.80 -6.43
C LYS A 41 20.09 4.55 -7.35
N THR A 42 19.81 5.81 -7.01
CA THR A 42 18.97 6.73 -7.77
C THR A 42 19.58 8.13 -7.72
N ASP A 43 19.44 8.88 -8.81
CA ASP A 43 19.88 10.28 -8.88
C ASP A 43 18.76 11.25 -8.41
N ALA A 44 17.55 10.74 -8.18
CA ALA A 44 16.43 11.52 -7.69
C ALA A 44 16.60 11.85 -6.20
N ARG A 45 16.29 13.10 -5.81
CA ARG A 45 16.12 13.44 -4.40
C ARG A 45 14.80 12.88 -3.91
N TYR A 46 14.82 12.22 -2.76
CA TYR A 46 13.64 11.59 -2.17
C TYR A 46 13.55 11.85 -0.67
N HIS A 47 12.35 11.62 -0.14
CA HIS A 47 12.09 11.51 1.28
C HIS A 47 11.29 10.23 1.57
N TRP A 48 11.33 9.76 2.82
CA TRP A 48 10.50 8.64 3.25
C TRP A 48 9.02 8.99 3.11
N GLY A 49 8.25 8.05 2.56
CA GLY A 49 6.80 8.13 2.49
C GLY A 49 6.15 7.59 3.75
N THR A 50 4.91 7.13 3.60
CA THR A 50 4.20 6.42 4.67
C THR A 50 4.73 5.00 4.73
N ASN A 51 5.22 4.59 5.90
CA ASN A 51 5.82 3.28 6.14
C ASN A 51 5.06 2.61 7.29
N LEU A 52 4.52 1.42 7.03
CA LEU A 52 3.58 0.76 7.94
C LEU A 52 3.87 -0.73 8.02
N ILE A 53 3.71 -1.28 9.22
CA ILE A 53 3.46 -2.71 9.42
C ILE A 53 1.96 -2.87 9.58
N MET A 54 1.37 -3.76 8.79
CA MET A 54 -0.05 -4.06 8.82
C MET A 54 -0.23 -5.55 9.01
N THR A 55 -1.28 -5.98 9.70
CA THR A 55 -1.60 -7.42 9.74
C THR A 55 -1.77 -7.95 8.32
N ASP A 56 -1.26 -9.15 8.06
CA ASP A 56 -1.37 -9.79 6.76
C ASP A 56 -2.81 -10.23 6.50
N SER A 57 -3.54 -9.41 5.73
CA SER A 57 -4.94 -9.69 5.37
C SER A 57 -5.14 -10.90 4.48
N SER A 58 -4.07 -11.43 3.87
CA SER A 58 -4.16 -12.66 3.08
C SER A 58 -4.35 -13.91 3.94
N LYS A 59 -4.10 -13.80 5.26
CA LYS A 59 -4.27 -14.89 6.23
C LYS A 59 -5.48 -14.71 7.13
N PHE A 60 -6.40 -13.83 6.76
CA PHE A 60 -7.63 -13.59 7.51
C PHE A 60 -8.58 -14.78 7.34
N ASP A 61 -8.99 -15.35 8.47
CA ASP A 61 -9.90 -16.50 8.53
C ASP A 61 -11.33 -15.97 8.58
N TYR A 62 -11.95 -15.84 7.41
CA TYR A 62 -13.31 -15.34 7.31
C TYR A 62 -14.31 -16.42 7.77
N PRO A 63 -15.47 -16.03 8.33
CA PRO A 63 -16.51 -17.00 8.70
C PRO A 63 -16.90 -17.93 7.54
N ASP A 64 -17.18 -19.19 7.88
CA ASP A 64 -17.59 -20.22 6.94
C ASP A 64 -18.80 -19.77 6.09
N GLY A 65 -18.76 -20.07 4.79
CA GLY A 65 -19.84 -19.78 3.84
C GLY A 65 -19.80 -18.39 3.21
N VAL A 66 -18.92 -17.47 3.67
CA VAL A 66 -18.70 -16.18 3.01
C VAL A 66 -18.11 -16.37 1.61
N GLU A 67 -17.23 -17.35 1.41
CA GLU A 67 -16.55 -17.57 0.13
C GLU A 67 -17.52 -17.86 -1.03
N GLU A 68 -18.64 -18.54 -0.74
CA GLU A 68 -19.64 -18.97 -1.73
C GLU A 68 -20.63 -17.86 -2.14
N MET A 69 -20.66 -16.74 -1.42
CA MET A 69 -21.55 -15.61 -1.70
C MET A 69 -21.10 -14.81 -2.94
N THR A 70 -22.05 -14.21 -3.65
CA THR A 70 -21.76 -13.24 -4.72
C THR A 70 -21.13 -11.96 -4.16
N PRO A 71 -20.45 -11.12 -4.97
CA PRO A 71 -19.84 -9.88 -4.48
C PRO A 71 -20.82 -8.93 -3.78
N GLU A 72 -22.05 -8.80 -4.30
CA GLU A 72 -23.09 -7.93 -3.74
C GLU A 72 -23.67 -8.49 -2.43
N GLU A 73 -23.84 -9.81 -2.34
CA GLU A 73 -24.25 -10.48 -1.10
C GLU A 73 -23.17 -10.37 -0.01
N LYS A 74 -21.89 -10.50 -0.39
CA LYS A 74 -20.74 -10.32 0.50
C LYS A 74 -20.71 -8.93 1.11
N GLU A 75 -20.91 -7.89 0.30
CA GLU A 75 -20.90 -6.51 0.77
C GLU A 75 -22.00 -6.25 1.81
N ASN A 76 -23.22 -6.68 1.51
CA ASN A 76 -24.36 -6.54 2.42
C ASN A 76 -24.19 -7.37 3.70
N TRP A 77 -23.73 -8.62 3.57
CA TRP A 77 -23.44 -9.48 4.71
C TRP A 77 -22.35 -8.88 5.61
N TYR A 78 -21.23 -8.42 5.02
CA TYR A 78 -20.12 -7.84 5.74
C TYR A 78 -20.56 -6.58 6.49
N ALA A 79 -21.34 -5.71 5.86
CA ALA A 79 -21.86 -4.48 6.47
C ALA A 79 -22.69 -4.72 7.73
N GLU A 80 -23.43 -5.83 7.81
CA GLU A 80 -24.18 -6.21 9.02
C GLU A 80 -23.32 -6.99 10.01
N TRP A 81 -22.45 -7.89 9.53
CA TRP A 81 -21.61 -8.72 10.38
C TRP A 81 -20.59 -7.92 11.18
N VAL A 82 -19.97 -6.87 10.60
CA VAL A 82 -19.01 -6.02 11.34
C VAL A 82 -19.61 -5.27 12.52
N LYS A 83 -20.95 -5.23 12.65
CA LYS A 83 -21.66 -4.62 13.78
C LYS A 83 -21.85 -5.59 14.95
N THR A 84 -21.63 -6.89 14.74
CA THR A 84 -21.73 -7.91 15.79
C THR A 84 -20.48 -7.90 16.69
N ASP A 85 -20.58 -8.40 17.91
CA ASP A 85 -19.41 -8.49 18.80
C ASP A 85 -18.27 -9.33 18.19
N GLU A 86 -18.63 -10.38 17.45
CA GLU A 86 -17.68 -11.22 16.71
C GLU A 86 -17.00 -10.43 15.58
N GLY A 87 -17.76 -9.73 14.74
CA GLY A 87 -17.23 -8.91 13.66
C GLY A 87 -16.39 -7.74 14.18
N ILE A 88 -16.76 -7.13 15.30
CA ILE A 88 -15.97 -6.10 15.99
C ILE A 88 -14.67 -6.70 16.51
N ALA A 89 -14.71 -7.85 17.17
CA ALA A 89 -13.50 -8.52 17.68
C ALA A 89 -12.57 -8.95 16.54
N PHE A 90 -13.13 -9.47 15.45
CA PHE A 90 -12.40 -9.83 14.25
C PHE A 90 -11.72 -8.61 13.62
N THR A 91 -12.48 -7.56 13.30
CA THR A 91 -11.93 -6.34 12.68
C THR A 91 -10.91 -5.65 13.58
N THR A 92 -11.18 -5.58 14.90
CA THR A 92 -10.24 -4.99 15.87
C THR A 92 -8.95 -5.79 15.95
N LYS A 93 -9.00 -7.12 15.99
CA LYS A 93 -7.79 -7.96 16.08
C LYS A 93 -7.02 -8.03 14.76
N GLN A 94 -7.74 -8.04 13.64
CA GLN A 94 -7.16 -8.27 12.31
C GLN A 94 -6.71 -6.97 11.65
N GLN A 95 -7.26 -5.80 11.95
CA GLN A 95 -6.83 -4.52 11.37
C GLN A 95 -5.88 -3.73 12.28
N GLN A 96 -4.73 -4.32 12.59
CA GLN A 96 -3.68 -3.62 13.32
C GLN A 96 -2.70 -2.96 12.34
N ILE A 97 -2.38 -1.68 12.60
CA ILE A 97 -1.46 -0.88 11.79
C ILE A 97 -0.47 -0.22 12.74
N TYR A 98 0.83 -0.38 12.47
CA TYR A 98 1.92 0.18 13.25
C TYR A 98 2.78 1.07 12.36
N ALA A 99 3.03 2.29 12.82
CA ALA A 99 3.90 3.22 12.10
C ALA A 99 5.36 2.76 12.19
N VAL A 100 6.06 2.82 11.07
CA VAL A 100 7.48 2.47 10.97
C VAL A 100 8.28 3.76 10.82
N VAL A 101 9.20 3.99 11.75
CA VAL A 101 10.14 5.10 11.66
C VAL A 101 11.37 4.61 10.89
N VAL A 102 11.70 5.28 9.80
CA VAL A 102 12.88 4.99 8.99
C VAL A 102 13.86 6.16 9.11
N GLY A 103 15.10 5.86 9.49
CA GLY A 103 16.19 6.81 9.56
C GLY A 103 16.79 7.11 8.18
N ASP A 104 17.62 8.16 8.11
CA ASP A 104 18.28 8.57 6.86
C ASP A 104 19.25 7.50 6.33
N ASP A 105 19.79 6.65 7.21
CA ASP A 105 20.66 5.53 6.88
C ASP A 105 19.91 4.27 6.45
N GLY A 106 18.58 4.34 6.39
CA GLY A 106 17.69 3.23 6.08
C GLY A 106 17.46 2.26 7.24
N ALA A 107 18.02 2.49 8.43
CA ALA A 107 17.62 1.70 9.59
C ALA A 107 16.18 2.03 9.96
N PHE A 108 15.35 1.02 10.22
CA PHE A 108 13.96 1.24 10.62
C PHE A 108 13.62 0.54 11.92
N ARG A 109 12.61 1.09 12.59
CA ARG A 109 12.07 0.55 13.83
C ARG A 109 10.57 0.80 13.93
N ALA A 110 9.84 -0.23 14.35
CA ALA A 110 8.51 -0.13 14.91
C ALA A 110 8.55 -0.69 16.33
N ASP A 111 7.90 -0.01 17.26
CA ASP A 111 7.81 -0.45 18.64
C ASP A 111 6.48 -1.16 18.88
N ASP A 112 6.49 -2.11 19.82
CA ASP A 112 5.28 -2.69 20.40
C ASP A 112 4.35 -3.39 19.38
N VAL A 113 4.95 -4.22 18.52
CA VAL A 113 4.21 -5.05 17.56
C VAL A 113 3.96 -6.44 18.17
N PRO A 114 2.70 -6.85 18.39
CA PRO A 114 2.34 -8.16 18.95
C PRO A 114 2.78 -9.35 18.10
N ALA A 115 2.64 -10.55 18.65
CA ALA A 115 2.79 -11.77 17.87
C ALA A 115 1.71 -11.85 16.76
N GLY A 116 2.09 -12.35 15.59
CA GLY A 116 1.20 -12.41 14.44
C GLY A 116 1.91 -12.37 13.09
N ASP A 117 1.13 -12.43 12.03
CA ASP A 117 1.58 -12.32 10.65
C ASP A 117 1.37 -10.92 10.11
N TYR A 118 2.40 -10.37 9.48
CA TYR A 118 2.43 -8.98 9.08
C TYR A 118 3.01 -8.77 7.69
N VAL A 119 2.57 -7.67 7.08
CA VAL A 119 3.16 -7.07 5.90
C VAL A 119 3.79 -5.73 6.27
N LEU A 120 5.10 -5.60 6.04
CA LEU A 120 5.83 -4.35 6.09
C LEU A 120 5.76 -3.69 4.72
N THR A 121 5.22 -2.47 4.68
CA THR A 121 5.17 -1.62 3.50
C THR A 121 6.11 -0.43 3.70
N LEU A 122 7.03 -0.25 2.76
CA LEU A 122 7.96 0.86 2.75
C LEU A 122 7.82 1.64 1.45
N SER A 123 7.95 2.96 1.52
CA SER A 123 7.88 3.82 0.34
C SER A 123 8.84 5.01 0.43
N ILE A 124 9.32 5.43 -0.73
CA ILE A 124 10.01 6.71 -0.91
C ILE A 124 9.24 7.54 -1.94
N ASN A 125 9.24 8.86 -1.76
CA ASN A 125 8.59 9.80 -2.65
C ASN A 125 9.58 10.89 -3.09
N ALA A 126 9.38 11.44 -4.28
CA ALA A 126 10.19 12.49 -4.84
C ALA A 126 10.10 13.77 -3.99
N THR A 127 11.24 14.40 -3.72
CA THR A 127 11.25 15.70 -3.05
C THR A 127 10.73 16.77 -4.01
N MET A 128 9.59 17.37 -3.67
CA MET A 128 8.99 18.42 -4.48
C MET A 128 9.77 19.74 -4.39
N PRO A 129 9.74 20.57 -5.46
CA PRO A 129 10.22 21.95 -5.40
C PRO A 129 9.49 22.75 -4.31
N HIS A 130 10.19 23.72 -3.71
CA HIS A 130 9.65 24.54 -2.62
C HIS A 130 8.29 25.17 -2.97
N GLY A 131 7.34 25.10 -2.03
CA GLY A 131 6.02 25.76 -2.14
C GLY A 131 4.83 24.86 -2.48
N GLN A 132 5.04 23.56 -2.73
CA GLN A 132 3.96 22.59 -2.92
C GLN A 132 3.76 21.73 -1.66
N CYS A 133 2.56 21.77 -1.08
CA CYS A 133 2.17 20.95 0.07
C CYS A 133 1.38 19.72 -0.41
N ARG A 134 2.05 18.82 -1.13
CA ARG A 134 1.50 17.52 -1.55
C ARG A 134 2.58 16.46 -1.39
N ILE A 135 2.15 15.21 -1.20
CA ILE A 135 3.03 14.05 -1.27
C ILE A 135 3.60 14.01 -2.70
N GLY A 136 4.94 13.98 -2.82
CA GLY A 136 5.60 13.87 -4.12
C GLY A 136 5.30 12.52 -4.78
N GLU A 137 5.65 12.40 -6.05
CA GLU A 137 5.49 11.15 -6.81
C GLU A 137 6.18 9.98 -6.08
N SER A 138 5.53 8.82 -6.01
CA SER A 138 6.15 7.63 -5.43
C SER A 138 7.35 7.23 -6.28
N LEU A 139 8.53 7.07 -5.70
CA LEU A 139 9.73 6.68 -6.45
C LEU A 139 10.08 5.21 -6.26
N GLY A 140 9.53 4.57 -5.24
CA GLY A 140 9.78 3.16 -4.99
C GLY A 140 9.00 2.63 -3.80
N THR A 141 8.77 1.34 -3.83
CA THR A 141 8.00 0.61 -2.81
C THR A 141 8.67 -0.70 -2.49
N ALA A 142 8.54 -1.16 -1.25
CA ALA A 142 8.86 -2.52 -0.84
C ALA A 142 7.70 -3.09 -0.05
N VAL A 143 7.46 -4.37 -0.27
CA VAL A 143 6.49 -5.18 0.48
C VAL A 143 7.25 -6.37 1.03
N HIS A 144 7.22 -6.56 2.33
CA HIS A 144 7.94 -7.65 3.00
C HIS A 144 7.02 -8.34 4.01
N TYR A 145 6.79 -9.63 3.81
CA TYR A 145 5.99 -10.46 4.72
C TYR A 145 6.87 -11.10 5.77
N PHE A 146 6.42 -11.05 7.03
CA PHE A 146 7.14 -11.65 8.13
C PHE A 146 6.18 -12.06 9.25
N THR A 147 6.65 -12.94 10.13
CA THR A 147 5.89 -13.44 11.28
C THR A 147 6.62 -13.07 12.56
N ILE A 148 5.88 -12.54 13.52
CA ILE A 148 6.35 -12.34 14.88
C ILE A 148 5.92 -13.56 15.70
N PRO A 149 6.88 -14.34 16.25
CA PRO A 149 6.55 -15.53 17.02
C PRO A 149 5.85 -15.17 18.34
N GLU A 150 5.07 -16.12 18.86
CA GLU A 150 4.46 -16.02 20.18
C GLU A 150 5.50 -15.73 21.27
N MET A 151 5.17 -14.79 22.15
CA MET A 151 6.03 -14.39 23.25
C MET A 151 5.52 -15.02 24.55
N PRO A 152 6.30 -15.85 25.26
CA PRO A 152 5.82 -16.55 26.46
C PRO A 152 5.27 -15.63 27.56
N SER A 153 5.83 -14.42 27.67
CA SER A 153 5.40 -13.38 28.62
C SER A 153 4.35 -12.42 28.07
N GLY A 154 3.86 -12.63 26.84
CA GLY A 154 2.98 -11.70 26.14
C GLY A 154 3.67 -10.41 25.65
N ARG A 155 4.93 -10.17 26.02
CA ARG A 155 5.75 -9.02 25.61
C ARG A 155 7.22 -9.42 25.57
N SER A 156 8.00 -8.79 24.69
CA SER A 156 9.47 -8.88 24.69
C SER A 156 10.10 -7.53 24.36
N ASP A 157 11.15 -7.14 25.09
CA ASP A 157 11.95 -5.97 24.72
C ASP A 157 13.06 -6.33 23.70
N GLU A 158 13.26 -7.63 23.41
CA GLU A 158 14.22 -8.09 22.41
C GLU A 158 13.69 -7.80 21.00
N PRO A 159 14.41 -6.99 20.20
CA PRO A 159 13.95 -6.64 18.86
C PRO A 159 13.96 -7.87 17.94
N LEU A 160 12.92 -8.02 17.11
CA LEU A 160 12.95 -8.91 15.96
C LEU A 160 13.61 -8.18 14.79
N ASP A 161 14.75 -8.66 14.34
CA ASP A 161 15.39 -8.19 13.12
C ASP A 161 14.81 -8.93 11.90
N VAL A 162 14.12 -8.20 11.02
CA VAL A 162 13.58 -8.75 9.76
C VAL A 162 14.57 -8.64 8.60
N GLY A 163 15.79 -8.17 8.88
CA GLY A 163 16.89 -8.13 7.93
C GLY A 163 16.80 -6.97 6.95
N HIS A 164 17.26 -7.23 5.72
CA HIS A 164 17.35 -6.23 4.67
C HIS A 164 16.15 -6.29 3.73
N VAL A 165 15.45 -5.17 3.57
CA VAL A 165 14.32 -5.03 2.65
C VAL A 165 14.72 -4.10 1.52
N THR A 166 14.78 -4.60 0.28
CA THR A 166 15.20 -3.78 -0.86
C THR A 166 13.98 -3.13 -1.51
N LEU A 167 14.04 -1.82 -1.73
CA LEU A 167 13.02 -1.09 -2.48
C LEU A 167 13.08 -1.43 -3.95
N GLU A 168 11.92 -1.58 -4.57
CA GLU A 168 11.79 -1.56 -6.02
C GLU A 168 11.52 -0.14 -6.46
N LEU A 169 12.46 0.45 -7.19
CA LEU A 169 12.27 1.77 -7.78
C LEU A 169 11.21 1.67 -8.88
N ARG A 170 10.16 2.49 -8.77
CA ARG A 170 9.15 2.62 -9.80
C ARG A 170 9.56 3.74 -10.74
N ARG A 171 9.58 3.44 -12.03
CA ARG A 171 9.76 4.46 -13.07
C ARG A 171 8.39 4.83 -13.61
N PHE A 172 7.97 6.05 -13.30
CA PHE A 172 6.80 6.63 -13.92
C PHE A 172 7.16 7.16 -15.30
N VAL A 173 6.20 7.09 -16.22
CA VAL A 173 6.32 7.67 -17.56
C VAL A 173 5.87 9.12 -17.46
N ASN A 174 6.80 10.05 -17.64
CA ASN A 174 6.51 11.48 -17.63
C ASN A 174 6.28 12.02 -19.04
N VAL A 175 5.60 13.18 -19.14
CA VAL A 175 5.44 13.88 -20.41
C VAL A 175 6.82 14.25 -20.96
N GLY A 176 7.11 13.80 -22.18
CA GLY A 176 8.40 14.00 -22.84
C GLY A 176 9.39 12.85 -22.66
N ASP A 177 9.10 11.87 -21.79
CA ASP A 177 9.88 10.64 -21.73
C ASP A 177 9.73 9.84 -23.03
N THR A 178 10.78 9.09 -23.36
CA THR A 178 10.65 8.02 -24.35
C THR A 178 9.72 6.95 -23.78
N ALA A 179 8.63 6.65 -24.49
CA ALA A 179 7.69 5.62 -24.08
C ALA A 179 8.40 4.26 -23.88
N PRO A 180 8.12 3.52 -22.80
CA PRO A 180 8.71 2.20 -22.58
C PRO A 180 8.41 1.24 -23.72
N SER A 181 9.33 0.32 -24.00
CA SER A 181 9.05 -0.76 -24.95
C SER A 181 7.89 -1.62 -24.45
N LEU A 182 6.85 -1.75 -25.27
CA LEU A 182 5.71 -2.62 -25.02
C LEU A 182 5.54 -3.57 -26.20
N GLN A 183 5.32 -4.84 -25.89
CA GLN A 183 4.95 -5.87 -26.86
C GLN A 183 3.76 -6.64 -26.28
N ALA A 184 2.73 -6.84 -27.10
CA ALA A 184 1.54 -7.57 -26.73
C ALA A 184 1.06 -8.45 -27.90
N THR A 185 0.03 -9.23 -27.63
CA THR A 185 -0.71 -9.97 -28.65
C THR A 185 -2.10 -9.37 -28.76
N THR A 186 -2.54 -9.04 -29.98
CA THR A 186 -3.87 -8.49 -30.24
C THR A 186 -4.95 -9.57 -30.04
N LEU A 187 -6.21 -9.16 -29.99
CA LEU A 187 -7.35 -10.09 -29.94
C LEU A 187 -7.42 -11.02 -31.16
N SER A 188 -6.83 -10.62 -32.29
CA SER A 188 -6.72 -11.42 -33.52
C SER A 188 -5.57 -12.44 -33.48
N GLY A 189 -4.71 -12.38 -32.46
CA GLY A 189 -3.56 -13.27 -32.30
C GLY A 189 -2.25 -12.72 -32.89
N ASP A 190 -2.26 -11.51 -33.43
CA ASP A 190 -1.08 -10.88 -34.03
C ASP A 190 -0.18 -10.26 -32.97
N ALA A 191 1.14 -10.29 -33.18
CA ALA A 191 2.07 -9.58 -32.33
C ALA A 191 2.07 -8.08 -32.67
N ILE A 192 1.95 -7.23 -31.66
CA ILE A 192 2.00 -5.77 -31.78
C ILE A 192 3.11 -5.22 -30.89
N LYS A 193 3.89 -4.26 -31.39
CA LYS A 193 4.91 -3.55 -30.61
C LYS A 193 4.65 -2.05 -30.67
N LEU A 194 4.88 -1.36 -29.56
CA LEU A 194 4.74 0.10 -29.52
C LEU A 194 5.71 0.80 -30.49
N SER A 195 6.87 0.19 -30.75
CA SER A 195 7.84 0.67 -31.74
C SER A 195 7.31 0.72 -33.17
N ASP A 196 6.30 -0.08 -33.50
CA ASP A 196 5.73 -0.16 -34.85
C ASP A 196 5.00 1.15 -35.22
N PHE A 197 4.65 1.95 -34.21
CA PHE A 197 4.00 3.26 -34.34
C PHE A 197 4.96 4.44 -34.23
N ALA A 198 6.28 4.20 -34.21
CA ALA A 198 7.26 5.27 -34.12
C ALA A 198 7.09 6.30 -35.26
N GLY A 199 7.07 7.59 -34.89
CA GLY A 199 6.83 8.69 -35.83
C GLY A 199 5.35 9.05 -36.02
N LYS A 200 4.44 8.30 -35.39
CA LYS A 200 3.01 8.64 -35.26
C LYS A 200 2.67 9.03 -33.83
N TYR A 201 1.55 9.73 -33.67
CA TYR A 201 0.90 9.88 -32.37
C TYR A 201 0.14 8.59 -32.08
N ALA A 202 0.45 7.93 -30.96
CA ALA A 202 -0.26 6.73 -30.52
C ALA A 202 -1.00 7.04 -29.21
N LEU A 203 -2.32 6.85 -29.20
CA LEU A 203 -3.15 6.85 -27.99
C LEU A 203 -3.28 5.42 -27.51
N LEU A 204 -2.73 5.12 -26.33
CA LEU A 204 -2.84 3.81 -25.68
C LEU A 204 -3.86 3.90 -24.54
N ASP A 205 -4.87 3.05 -24.58
CA ASP A 205 -5.84 2.91 -23.48
C ASP A 205 -5.72 1.55 -22.79
N PHE A 206 -5.46 1.56 -21.47
CA PHE A 206 -5.32 0.34 -20.67
C PHE A 206 -6.63 0.05 -19.94
N TRP A 207 -7.34 -0.98 -20.38
CA TRP A 207 -8.67 -1.31 -19.89
C TRP A 207 -8.88 -2.82 -19.63
N ALA A 208 -10.01 -3.14 -19.00
CA ALA A 208 -10.49 -4.51 -18.83
C ALA A 208 -12.02 -4.55 -18.90
N THR A 209 -12.59 -5.67 -19.37
CA THR A 209 -14.03 -5.83 -19.59
C THR A 209 -14.88 -5.70 -18.31
N TRP A 210 -14.27 -5.92 -17.14
CA TRP A 210 -14.90 -5.80 -15.83
C TRP A 210 -14.64 -4.45 -15.14
N CYS A 211 -13.93 -3.52 -15.80
CA CYS A 211 -13.69 -2.19 -15.27
C CYS A 211 -14.91 -1.28 -15.51
N GLY A 212 -15.70 -1.05 -14.46
CA GLY A 212 -16.90 -0.21 -14.53
C GLY A 212 -16.69 1.19 -15.12
N PRO A 213 -15.67 1.97 -14.67
CA PRO A 213 -15.37 3.28 -15.24
C PRO A 213 -15.07 3.27 -16.74
N TYR A 214 -14.36 2.25 -17.24
CA TYR A 214 -14.03 2.13 -18.67
C TYR A 214 -15.28 1.99 -19.56
N LEU A 215 -16.26 1.17 -19.14
CA LEU A 215 -17.49 1.00 -19.91
C LEU A 215 -18.24 2.33 -20.11
N ALA A 216 -18.09 3.27 -19.17
CA ALA A 216 -18.64 4.62 -19.29
C ALA A 216 -17.82 5.54 -20.22
N GLU A 217 -16.50 5.31 -20.36
CA GLU A 217 -15.61 6.11 -21.21
C GLU A 217 -15.53 5.63 -22.67
N MET A 218 -15.86 4.36 -22.94
CA MET A 218 -15.90 3.76 -24.27
C MET A 218 -16.59 4.60 -25.37
N PRO A 219 -17.75 5.24 -25.12
CA PRO A 219 -18.37 6.11 -26.12
C PRO A 219 -17.50 7.29 -26.56
N ASN A 220 -16.63 7.80 -25.70
CA ASN A 220 -15.74 8.92 -26.02
C ASN A 220 -14.57 8.47 -26.90
N LEU A 221 -14.01 7.29 -26.63
CA LEU A 221 -12.99 6.68 -27.48
C LEU A 221 -13.52 6.42 -28.89
N ARG A 222 -14.74 5.88 -29.01
CA ARG A 222 -15.40 5.72 -30.31
C ARG A 222 -15.56 7.04 -31.06
N LYS A 223 -15.99 8.11 -30.38
CA LYS A 223 -16.11 9.45 -30.99
C LYS A 223 -14.75 9.98 -31.46
N ALA A 224 -13.70 9.80 -30.66
CA ALA A 224 -12.35 10.20 -31.04
C ALA A 224 -11.89 9.43 -32.29
N GLN A 225 -12.10 8.12 -32.33
CA GLN A 225 -11.78 7.30 -33.49
C GLN A 225 -12.54 7.75 -34.74
N GLU A 226 -13.84 8.02 -34.64
CA GLU A 226 -14.66 8.52 -35.75
C GLU A 226 -14.22 9.91 -36.23
N GLN A 227 -13.82 10.79 -35.30
CA GLN A 227 -13.39 12.17 -35.61
C GLN A 227 -12.01 12.22 -36.27
N TYR A 228 -11.09 11.34 -35.88
CA TYR A 228 -9.69 11.36 -36.33
C TYR A 228 -9.32 10.23 -37.32
N LYS A 229 -10.29 9.45 -37.79
CA LYS A 229 -10.07 8.35 -38.75
C LYS A 229 -9.32 8.74 -40.04
N ASP A 230 -9.40 10.01 -40.43
CA ASP A 230 -8.79 10.53 -41.67
C ASP A 230 -7.39 11.16 -41.41
N ASP A 231 -6.90 11.18 -40.17
CA ASP A 231 -5.54 11.64 -39.82
C ASP A 231 -4.57 10.45 -39.71
N GLU A 232 -3.81 10.20 -40.77
CA GLU A 232 -2.85 9.07 -40.86
C GLU A 232 -1.72 9.12 -39.81
N ARG A 233 -1.56 10.25 -39.13
CA ARG A 233 -0.55 10.47 -38.09
C ARG A 233 -1.03 10.01 -36.72
N LEU A 234 -2.33 9.76 -36.51
CA LEU A 234 -2.88 9.29 -35.25
C LEU A 234 -3.23 7.81 -35.34
N VAL A 235 -2.85 7.05 -34.32
CA VAL A 235 -3.22 5.66 -34.11
C VAL A 235 -3.86 5.55 -32.73
N ILE A 236 -5.00 4.84 -32.64
CA ILE A 236 -5.75 4.61 -31.39
C ILE A 236 -5.86 3.10 -31.22
N GLU A 237 -5.24 2.56 -30.17
CA GLU A 237 -5.16 1.11 -29.85
C GLU A 237 -5.43 0.84 -28.37
#